data_AF-A0A2S6U2P7-F1
#
_entry.id   AF-A0A2S6U2P7-F1
#
_cell.length_a   1.000
_cell.length_b   1.000
_cell.length_c   1.000
_cell.angle_alpha   90.00
_cell.angle_beta   90.00
_cell.angle_gamma   90.00
#
_symmetry.space_group_name_H-M   'P 1'
#
loop_
_entity.id
_entity.type
_entity.pdbx_description
1 polymer ?
#
loop_
_entity_poly.entity_id
_entity_poly.type
_entity_poly.pdbx_seq_one_letter_code
_entity_poly.pdbx_strand_id
1 'polypeptide(L)'
;MTRFIFITGGVVSSLGKGLSSASLGALLQARGYRVRLRKLDPYLNVDPGTMSPYQHGEVYVTDDGAETDLDLGHYERYTGVPARRSDNVTTGRIYSNVIAKERRGVWESHWQECYDFALPQRDFAAQQGLIPVSKVFFWVVVLPLAAAIIVFSVNNRF
;
A
#
# COMPACT_ATOMS: atom_id res chain seq x y z
N MET A 1 -16.21 -13.38 0.03
CA MET A 1 -15.91 -11.95 0.21
C MET A 1 -14.48 -11.82 0.68
N THR A 2 -13.72 -10.91 0.05
CA THR A 2 -12.34 -10.60 0.44
C THR A 2 -12.35 -9.77 1.74
N ARG A 3 -11.52 -10.14 2.71
CA ARG A 3 -11.30 -9.38 3.95
C ARG A 3 -10.02 -8.56 3.82
N PHE A 4 -10.03 -7.36 4.40
CA PHE A 4 -8.87 -6.49 4.44
C PHE A 4 -8.32 -6.34 5.86
N ILE A 5 -6.99 -6.46 6.02
CA ILE A 5 -6.28 -6.17 7.27
C ILE A 5 -5.32 -5.01 6.99
N PHE A 6 -5.37 -3.99 7.83
CA PHE A 6 -4.49 -2.82 7.74
C PHE A 6 -3.49 -2.86 8.89
N ILE A 7 -2.20 -2.74 8.56
CA ILE A 7 -1.13 -2.62 9.54
C ILE A 7 -0.54 -1.22 9.41
N THR A 8 -0.65 -0.45 10.49
CA THR A 8 -0.14 0.92 10.61
C THR A 8 1.02 0.97 11.60
N GLY A 9 1.88 1.99 11.50
CA GLY A 9 2.95 2.26 12.47
C GLY A 9 2.66 3.50 13.30
N GLY A 10 2.79 3.43 14.62
CA GLY A 10 2.42 4.53 15.51
C GLY A 10 3.55 5.25 16.26
N VAL A 11 4.71 4.63 16.44
CA VAL A 11 5.73 5.13 17.40
C VAL A 11 7.05 5.48 16.70
N VAL A 12 7.75 4.50 16.11
CA VAL A 12 8.98 4.74 15.32
C VAL A 12 8.96 3.87 14.06
N SER A 13 9.59 4.35 12.99
CA SER A 13 9.98 3.53 11.85
C SER A 13 10.98 2.43 12.27
N SER A 14 11.15 1.38 11.46
CA SER A 14 12.12 0.28 11.72
C SER A 14 11.81 -0.76 12.80
N LEU A 15 10.63 -0.77 13.43
CA LEU A 15 10.18 -1.85 14.34
C LEU A 15 9.85 -3.20 13.63
N GLY A 16 10.25 -3.39 12.37
CA GLY A 16 10.00 -4.64 11.66
C GLY A 16 8.57 -4.82 11.13
N LYS A 17 7.84 -3.74 10.84
CA LYS A 17 6.46 -3.81 10.30
C LYS A 17 6.36 -4.69 9.04
N GLY A 18 7.31 -4.56 8.12
CA GLY A 18 7.36 -5.38 6.90
C GLY A 18 7.45 -6.88 7.20
N LEU A 19 8.44 -7.29 8.00
CA LEU A 19 8.66 -8.69 8.38
C LEU A 19 7.51 -9.29 9.20
N SER A 20 6.96 -8.54 10.17
CA SER A 20 5.81 -8.98 10.96
C SER A 20 4.58 -9.19 10.07
N SER A 21 4.37 -8.32 9.08
CA SER A 21 3.29 -8.46 8.10
C SER A 21 3.49 -9.68 7.21
N ALA A 22 4.71 -9.86 6.68
CA ALA A 22 5.07 -11.02 5.87
C ALA A 22 4.83 -12.34 6.64
N SER A 23 5.23 -12.38 7.90
CA SER A 23 5.05 -13.52 8.81
C SER A 23 3.57 -13.82 9.07
N LEU A 24 2.75 -12.77 9.29
CA LEU A 24 1.30 -12.93 9.44
C LEU A 24 0.65 -13.50 8.16
N GLY A 25 1.12 -13.05 6.98
CA GLY A 25 0.68 -13.58 5.69
C GLY A 25 0.94 -15.07 5.55
N ALA A 26 2.16 -15.51 5.87
CA ALA A 26 2.55 -16.92 5.85
C ALA A 26 1.72 -17.76 6.83
N LEU A 27 1.45 -17.26 8.05
CA LEU A 27 0.59 -17.95 9.02
C LEU A 27 -0.86 -18.10 8.52
N LEU A 28 -1.40 -17.08 7.86
CA LEU A 28 -2.73 -17.14 7.27
C LEU A 28 -2.78 -18.15 6.11
N GLN A 29 -1.74 -18.22 5.28
CA GLN A 29 -1.62 -19.26 4.24
C GLN A 29 -1.54 -20.66 4.84
N ALA A 30 -0.77 -20.85 5.92
CA ALA A 30 -0.71 -22.12 6.64
C ALA A 30 -2.09 -22.55 7.22
N ARG A 31 -3.01 -21.60 7.42
CA ARG A 31 -4.40 -21.84 7.83
C ARG A 31 -5.37 -22.00 6.64
N GLY A 32 -4.86 -22.08 5.42
CA GLY A 32 -5.61 -22.34 4.19
C GLY A 32 -6.20 -21.10 3.52
N TYR A 33 -5.83 -19.88 3.95
CA TYR A 33 -6.32 -18.66 3.32
C TYR A 33 -5.45 -18.24 2.14
N ARG A 34 -6.07 -17.66 1.11
CA ARG A 34 -5.34 -16.96 0.06
C ARG A 34 -5.03 -15.54 0.52
N VAL A 35 -3.76 -15.16 0.53
CA VAL A 35 -3.30 -13.83 0.95
C VAL A 35 -2.61 -13.10 -0.20
N ARG A 36 -2.73 -11.78 -0.21
CA ARG A 36 -1.90 -10.88 -1.02
C ARG A 36 -1.58 -9.65 -0.18
N LEU A 37 -0.30 -9.29 -0.11
CA LEU A 37 0.18 -8.12 0.63
C LEU A 37 0.38 -6.96 -0.35
N ARG A 38 0.07 -5.75 0.10
CA ARG A 38 0.34 -4.50 -0.61
C ARG A 38 0.98 -3.50 0.32
N LYS A 39 1.94 -2.76 -0.23
CA LYS A 39 2.66 -1.68 0.44
C LYS A 39 2.18 -0.33 -0.07
N LEU A 40 1.79 0.55 0.85
CA LEU A 40 1.49 1.94 0.56
C LEU A 40 2.63 2.81 1.11
N ASP A 41 3.41 3.38 0.20
CA ASP A 41 4.58 4.20 0.51
C ASP A 41 4.22 5.68 0.46
N PRO A 42 4.49 6.44 1.53
CA PRO A 42 4.10 7.84 1.57
C PRO A 42 5.01 8.76 0.74
N TYR A 43 6.04 8.22 0.08
CA TYR A 43 7.02 8.99 -0.67
C TYR A 43 6.45 9.65 -1.93
N LEU A 44 6.97 10.84 -2.24
CA LEU A 44 6.63 11.59 -3.46
C LEU A 44 7.31 11.04 -4.71
N ASN A 45 8.31 10.18 -4.57
CA ASN A 45 8.91 9.48 -5.70
C ASN A 45 7.87 8.55 -6.33
N VAL A 46 7.75 8.58 -7.66
CA VAL A 46 6.79 7.74 -8.42
C VAL A 46 7.18 6.25 -8.36
N ASP A 47 8.48 6.01 -8.23
CA ASP A 47 9.15 4.73 -8.08
C ASP A 47 10.45 4.96 -7.29
N PRO A 48 10.96 3.92 -6.61
CA PRO A 48 12.20 4.03 -5.86
C PRO A 48 13.46 3.99 -6.72
N GLY A 49 13.36 3.82 -8.05
CA GLY A 49 14.51 3.83 -8.96
C GLY A 49 15.29 5.15 -8.98
N THR A 50 14.60 6.24 -8.60
CA THR A 50 15.21 7.56 -8.43
C THR A 50 15.91 7.77 -7.07
N MET A 51 15.79 6.83 -6.14
CA MET A 51 16.36 6.91 -4.79
C MET A 51 17.73 6.23 -4.75
N SER A 52 18.66 6.77 -3.94
CA SER A 52 19.98 6.16 -3.76
C SER A 52 19.88 4.83 -3.00
N PRO A 53 20.31 3.69 -3.57
CA PRO A 53 20.16 2.38 -2.94
C PRO A 53 21.00 2.23 -1.66
N TYR A 54 22.12 2.96 -1.58
CA TYR A 54 22.98 2.95 -0.40
C TYR A 54 22.35 3.64 0.82
N GLN A 55 21.39 4.53 0.60
CA GLN A 55 20.77 5.34 1.67
C GLN A 55 19.35 4.89 1.99
N HIS A 56 18.60 4.44 1.00
CA HIS A 56 17.18 4.11 1.12
C HIS A 56 16.88 2.62 1.04
N GLY A 57 17.90 1.79 0.81
CA GLY A 57 17.76 0.35 0.63
C GLY A 57 17.65 -0.03 -0.85
N GLU A 58 17.68 -1.33 -1.10
CA GLU A 58 17.61 -1.88 -2.46
C GLU A 58 16.27 -1.57 -3.15
N VAL A 59 16.31 -1.51 -4.48
CA VAL A 59 15.11 -1.49 -5.32
C VAL A 59 14.77 -2.93 -5.67
N TYR A 60 13.55 -3.35 -5.36
CA TYR A 60 13.06 -4.68 -5.71
C TYR A 60 12.36 -4.65 -7.07
N VAL A 61 12.77 -5.52 -7.99
CA VAL A 61 12.19 -5.63 -9.33
C VAL A 61 11.27 -6.85 -9.38
N THR A 62 9.99 -6.63 -9.69
CA THR A 62 8.99 -7.69 -9.83
C THR A 62 9.07 -8.36 -11.20
N ASP A 63 8.48 -9.55 -11.33
CA ASP A 63 8.41 -10.31 -12.60
C ASP A 63 7.72 -9.52 -13.74
N ASP A 64 6.81 -8.59 -13.40
CA ASP A 64 6.16 -7.69 -14.37
C ASP A 64 6.98 -6.43 -14.69
N GLY A 65 8.24 -6.38 -14.27
CA GLY A 65 9.22 -5.34 -14.61
C GLY A 65 9.02 -4.03 -13.85
N ALA A 66 8.32 -4.04 -12.71
CA ALA A 66 8.16 -2.85 -11.89
C ALA A 66 9.27 -2.72 -10.85
N GLU A 67 9.85 -1.54 -10.78
CA GLU A 67 10.74 -1.13 -9.69
C GLU A 67 9.91 -0.73 -8.47
N THR A 68 10.17 -1.36 -7.33
CA THR A 68 9.35 -1.28 -6.12
C THR A 68 10.21 -1.27 -4.85
N ASP A 69 9.58 -0.97 -3.72
CA ASP A 69 10.24 -0.98 -2.41
C ASP A 69 10.69 -2.40 -2.00
N LEU A 70 11.81 -2.49 -1.28
CA LEU A 70 12.41 -3.74 -0.80
C LEU A 70 11.45 -4.61 0.02
N ASP A 71 10.44 -4.02 0.68
CA ASP A 71 9.46 -4.77 1.45
C ASP A 71 8.66 -5.77 0.61
N LEU A 72 8.46 -5.51 -0.70
CA LEU A 72 7.77 -6.47 -1.58
C LEU A 72 8.56 -7.78 -1.71
N GLY A 73 9.89 -7.69 -1.74
CA GLY A 73 10.76 -8.87 -1.73
C GLY A 73 10.61 -9.67 -0.44
N HIS A 74 10.40 -9.02 0.71
CA HIS A 74 10.08 -9.73 1.96
C HIS A 74 8.75 -10.47 1.86
N TYR A 75 7.72 -9.84 1.29
CA TYR A 75 6.39 -10.44 1.19
C TYR A 75 6.40 -11.67 0.27
N GLU A 76 7.07 -11.56 -0.87
CA GLU A 76 7.21 -12.66 -1.82
C GLU A 76 7.98 -13.84 -1.21
N ARG A 77 9.12 -13.57 -0.54
CA ARG A 77 9.93 -14.61 0.11
C ARG A 77 9.18 -15.37 1.22
N TYR A 78 8.34 -14.69 1.99
CA TYR A 78 7.56 -15.33 3.06
C TYR A 78 6.31 -16.04 2.56
N THR A 79 5.64 -15.51 1.54
CA THR A 79 4.33 -16.03 1.11
C THR A 79 4.40 -16.91 -0.13
N GLY A 80 5.51 -16.89 -0.87
CA GLY A 80 5.65 -17.54 -2.17
C GLY A 80 4.69 -17.01 -3.24
N VAL A 81 4.09 -15.84 -3.02
CA VAL A 81 3.17 -15.20 -3.97
C VAL A 81 3.92 -14.11 -4.73
N PRO A 82 4.06 -14.21 -6.07
CA PRO A 82 4.73 -13.19 -6.88
C PRO A 82 4.08 -11.81 -6.72
N ALA A 83 4.92 -10.84 -6.37
CA ALA A 83 4.53 -9.45 -6.28
C ALA A 83 4.31 -8.86 -7.68
N ARG A 84 3.44 -7.85 -7.78
CA ARG A 84 3.14 -7.14 -9.02
C ARG A 84 3.26 -5.65 -8.82
N ARG A 85 3.34 -4.91 -9.92
CA ARG A 85 3.28 -3.44 -9.96
C ARG A 85 2.13 -2.85 -9.16
N SER A 86 0.99 -3.54 -9.08
CA SER A 86 -0.20 -3.11 -8.34
C SER A 86 -0.07 -3.22 -6.81
N ASP A 87 0.95 -3.92 -6.31
CA ASP A 87 1.14 -4.17 -4.88
C ASP A 87 2.05 -3.13 -4.21
N ASN A 88 2.71 -2.28 -4.98
CA ASN A 88 3.39 -1.09 -4.48
C ASN A 88 2.68 0.16 -5.01
N VAL A 89 2.23 1.00 -4.08
CA VAL A 89 1.58 2.27 -4.40
C VAL A 89 2.29 3.38 -3.66
N THR A 90 2.80 4.36 -4.38
CA THR A 90 3.44 5.55 -3.80
C THR A 90 2.53 6.78 -3.90
N THR A 91 2.65 7.70 -2.95
CA THR A 91 2.01 9.02 -3.03
C THR A 91 2.35 9.71 -4.35
N GLY A 92 3.63 9.69 -4.75
CA GLY A 92 4.10 10.28 -6.01
C GLY A 92 3.34 9.81 -7.24
N ARG A 93 3.11 8.49 -7.35
CA ARG A 93 2.37 7.90 -8.47
C ARG A 93 0.92 8.37 -8.51
N ILE A 94 0.27 8.47 -7.35
CA ILE A 94 -1.12 8.95 -7.25
C ILE A 94 -1.18 10.41 -7.71
N TYR A 95 -0.35 11.28 -7.14
CA TYR A 95 -0.33 12.70 -7.52
C TYR A 95 -0.06 12.90 -9.01
N SER A 96 0.91 12.17 -9.58
CA SER A 96 1.22 12.24 -11.00
C SER A 96 0.02 11.86 -11.88
N ASN A 97 -0.69 10.78 -11.55
CA ASN A 97 -1.87 10.35 -12.28
C ASN A 97 -3.02 11.37 -12.21
N VAL A 98 -3.26 11.90 -11.02
CA VAL A 98 -4.31 12.89 -10.74
C VAL A 98 -4.04 14.18 -11.53
N ILE A 99 -2.82 14.70 -11.47
CA ILE A 99 -2.40 15.90 -12.21
C ILE A 99 -2.47 15.64 -13.73
N ALA A 100 -2.05 14.47 -14.20
CA ALA A 100 -2.11 14.14 -15.62
C ALA A 100 -3.54 14.02 -16.16
N LYS A 101 -4.50 13.60 -15.33
CA LYS A 101 -5.93 13.58 -15.70
C LYS A 101 -6.53 14.99 -15.71
N GLU A 102 -6.18 15.81 -14.74
CA GLU A 102 -6.56 17.23 -14.69
C GLU A 102 -6.10 17.97 -15.95
N ARG A 103 -4.83 17.83 -16.33
CA ARG A 103 -4.28 18.42 -17.56
C ARG A 103 -4.95 17.95 -18.85
N ARG A 104 -5.63 16.80 -18.82
CA ARG A 104 -6.40 16.25 -19.96
C ARG A 104 -7.88 16.66 -19.94
N GLY A 105 -8.30 17.47 -18.97
CA GLY A 105 -9.69 17.90 -18.81
C GLY A 105 -10.64 16.81 -18.32
N VAL A 106 -10.14 15.66 -17.84
CA VAL A 106 -10.97 14.54 -17.37
C VAL A 106 -11.32 14.75 -15.90
N TRP A 107 -12.28 15.62 -15.63
CA TRP A 107 -12.64 16.05 -14.27
C TRP A 107 -13.50 15.03 -13.50
N GLU A 108 -14.41 14.33 -14.17
CA GLU A 108 -15.45 13.51 -13.53
C GLU A 108 -14.93 12.20 -12.92
N SER A 109 -13.71 11.77 -13.32
CA SER A 109 -13.02 10.59 -12.78
C SER A 109 -11.92 10.93 -11.76
N HIS A 110 -11.65 12.22 -11.53
CA HIS A 110 -10.51 12.73 -10.76
C HIS A 110 -10.54 12.26 -9.30
N TRP A 111 -11.75 12.12 -8.76
CA TRP A 111 -11.97 11.70 -7.39
C TRP A 111 -12.00 10.18 -7.26
N GLN A 112 -12.42 9.42 -8.27
CA GLN A 112 -12.63 7.98 -8.10
C GLN A 112 -11.34 7.23 -7.79
N GLU A 113 -10.19 7.57 -8.39
CA GLU A 113 -8.91 6.90 -8.10
C GLU A 113 -8.32 7.29 -6.73
N CYS A 114 -8.42 8.57 -6.36
CA CYS A 114 -8.09 9.04 -5.00
C CYS A 114 -9.01 8.39 -3.96
N TYR A 115 -10.30 8.24 -4.29
CA TYR A 115 -11.29 7.55 -3.47
C TYR A 115 -11.03 6.05 -3.45
N ASP A 116 -10.67 5.37 -4.52
CA ASP A 116 -10.38 3.92 -4.58
C ASP A 116 -9.10 3.57 -3.81
N PHE A 117 -8.13 4.50 -3.77
CA PHE A 117 -6.97 4.43 -2.87
C PHE A 117 -7.35 4.69 -1.41
N ALA A 118 -8.19 5.70 -1.17
CA ALA A 118 -8.67 6.05 0.16
C ALA A 118 -9.71 5.07 0.70
N LEU A 119 -10.44 4.33 -0.14
CA LEU A 119 -11.60 3.50 0.20
C LEU A 119 -11.23 2.39 1.20
N PRO A 120 -10.12 1.65 0.99
CA PRO A 120 -9.57 0.76 2.00
C PRO A 120 -9.32 1.46 3.35
N GLN A 121 -8.75 2.67 3.33
CA GLN A 121 -8.46 3.47 4.53
C GLN A 121 -9.73 4.10 5.14
N ARG A 122 -10.72 4.43 4.32
CA ARG A 122 -12.02 5.01 4.66
C ARG A 122 -12.89 3.99 5.35
N ASP A 123 -12.98 2.79 4.81
CA ASP A 123 -13.76 1.70 5.39
C ASP A 123 -13.13 1.27 6.73
N PHE A 124 -11.80 1.35 6.87
CA PHE A 124 -11.11 1.21 8.16
C PHE A 124 -11.42 2.35 9.15
N ALA A 125 -11.32 3.61 8.72
CA ALA A 125 -11.63 4.77 9.55
C ALA A 125 -13.11 4.81 9.99
N ALA A 126 -14.01 4.35 9.13
CA ALA A 126 -15.44 4.20 9.40
C ALA A 126 -15.73 3.03 10.36
N GLN A 127 -15.05 1.88 10.21
CA GLN A 127 -15.20 0.74 11.14
C GLN A 127 -14.68 1.02 12.55
N GLN A 128 -13.70 1.90 12.70
CA GLN A 128 -13.16 2.33 14.00
C GLN A 128 -14.01 3.44 14.65
N GLY A 129 -15.03 3.98 13.97
CA GLY A 129 -15.89 5.05 14.49
C GLY A 129 -15.18 6.41 14.69
N LEU A 130 -14.00 6.59 14.08
CA LEU A 130 -13.09 7.69 14.42
C LEU A 130 -13.28 8.95 13.55
N ILE A 131 -13.90 8.90 12.36
CA ILE A 131 -13.80 10.02 11.39
C ILE A 131 -15.06 10.22 10.53
N PRO A 132 -15.60 11.45 10.40
CA PRO A 132 -16.64 11.78 9.43
C PRO A 132 -16.09 11.81 7.99
N VAL A 133 -16.90 11.31 7.05
CA VAL A 133 -16.56 11.08 5.62
C VAL A 133 -15.98 12.34 4.92
N SER A 134 -16.33 13.53 5.39
CA SER A 134 -15.82 14.81 4.89
C SER A 134 -14.34 15.08 5.18
N LYS A 135 -13.70 14.32 6.08
CA LYS A 135 -12.29 14.50 6.49
C LYS A 135 -11.35 13.39 6.01
N VAL A 136 -11.83 12.47 5.18
CA VAL A 136 -11.04 11.36 4.60
C VAL A 136 -9.89 11.91 3.75
N PHE A 137 -10.12 13.00 3.01
CA PHE A 137 -9.08 13.69 2.25
C PHE A 137 -7.95 14.19 3.16
N PHE A 138 -8.29 14.75 4.33
CA PHE A 138 -7.30 15.23 5.29
C PHE A 138 -6.43 14.06 5.81
N TRP A 139 -7.00 12.89 6.09
CA TRP A 139 -6.20 11.77 6.59
C TRP A 139 -5.40 11.04 5.50
N VAL A 140 -5.95 10.86 4.30
CA VAL A 140 -5.26 10.17 3.19
C VAL A 140 -4.16 11.05 2.55
N VAL A 141 -4.29 12.38 2.65
CA VAL A 141 -3.31 13.33 2.11
C VAL A 141 -2.35 13.88 3.17
N VAL A 142 -2.81 14.10 4.41
CA VAL A 142 -1.98 14.72 5.48
C VAL A 142 -1.35 13.67 6.39
N LEU A 143 -1.97 12.50 6.56
CA LEU A 143 -1.46 11.45 7.46
C LEU A 143 -0.53 10.36 6.88
N PRO A 144 -0.24 10.27 5.57
CA PRO A 144 0.83 9.40 5.09
C PRO A 144 2.20 9.81 5.64
N LEU A 145 2.35 11.05 6.11
CA LEU A 145 3.64 11.61 6.52
C LEU A 145 4.35 10.83 7.66
N ALA A 146 3.66 9.93 8.39
CA ALA A 146 4.26 9.26 9.55
C ALA A 146 4.47 7.73 9.41
N ALA A 147 3.75 7.00 8.56
CA ALA A 147 3.88 5.54 8.52
C ALA A 147 3.41 4.87 7.24
N ALA A 148 4.23 3.95 6.71
CA ALA A 148 3.81 3.01 5.69
C ALA A 148 2.64 2.14 6.18
N ILE A 149 1.63 1.97 5.33
CA ILE A 149 0.46 1.13 5.58
C ILE A 149 0.61 -0.14 4.77
N ILE A 150 0.40 -1.30 5.40
CA ILE A 150 0.40 -2.60 4.73
C ILE A 150 -1.03 -3.13 4.70
N VAL A 151 -1.48 -3.52 3.51
CA VAL A 151 -2.85 -4.02 3.27
C VAL A 151 -2.80 -5.50 2.91
N PHE A 152 -3.57 -6.31 3.63
CA PHE A 152 -3.81 -7.72 3.29
C PHE A 152 -5.12 -7.84 2.55
N SER A 153 -5.15 -8.62 1.48
CA SER A 153 -6.38 -9.18 0.93
C SER A 153 -6.43 -10.65 1.30
N VAL A 154 -7.39 -11.05 2.13
CA VAL A 154 -7.61 -12.44 2.57
C VAL A 154 -8.89 -12.97 1.95
N ASN A 155 -8.81 -14.06 1.19
CA ASN A 155 -9.98 -14.74 0.64
C ASN A 155 -10.22 -16.09 1.31
N ASN A 156 -11.50 -16.50 1.38
CA ASN A 156 -11.92 -17.75 2.00
C ASN A 156 -11.19 -18.96 1.40
N ARG A 157 -11.07 -19.98 2.25
CA ARG A 157 -10.42 -21.27 1.96
C ARG A 157 -10.95 -21.88 0.66
N PHE A 158 -10.10 -22.65 -0.01
CA PHE A 158 -10.56 -23.67 -0.95
C PHE A 158 -11.61 -24.56 -0.28
#